data_AF-A0A7S2QX60-F1
#
_entry.id   AF-A0A7S2QX60-F1
#
_cell.length_a   1.000
_cell.length_b   1.000
_cell.length_c   1.000
_cell.angle_alpha   90.00
_cell.angle_beta   90.00
_cell.angle_gamma   90.00
#
_symmetry.space_group_name_H-M   'P 1'
#
loop_
_entity.id
_entity.type
_entity.pdbx_description
1 polymer ?
#
loop_
_entity_poly.entity_id
_entity_poly.type
_entity_poly.pdbx_seq_one_letter_code
_entity_poly.pdbx_strand_id
1 'polypeptide(L)'
;FVMFYMPHCEGDLYESVVRARWSATQLRDLVCVGNTFTTYADRWAAKNVDPSKKRPSHVIAASTIVKSTLIDPGDTFTVQGAFNDTSVHSFDIFDDDAALPDVESSLGEDAVQLCT
;
A
#
# COMPACT_ATOMS: atom_id res chain seq x y z
N PHE A 1 -5.21 12.50 12.26
CA PHE A 1 -5.04 11.06 12.51
C PHE A 1 -6.24 10.25 12.02
N VAL A 2 -6.01 9.24 11.17
CA VAL A 2 -7.02 8.28 10.66
C VAL A 2 -6.40 6.87 10.66
N MET A 3 -7.19 5.87 11.06
CA MET A 3 -6.80 4.46 11.06
C MET A 3 -7.71 3.65 10.14
N PHE A 4 -7.10 2.81 9.30
CA PHE A 4 -7.79 1.81 8.50
C PHE A 4 -7.46 0.40 9.00
N TYR A 5 -8.46 -0.47 9.12
CA TYR A 5 -8.32 -1.89 9.43
C TYR A 5 -8.82 -2.70 8.24
N MET A 6 -7.91 -3.27 7.46
CA MET A 6 -8.19 -3.86 6.13
C MET A 6 -7.47 -5.21 5.91
N PRO A 7 -7.43 -6.15 6.87
CA PRO A 7 -6.80 -7.44 6.65
C PRO A 7 -7.47 -8.19 5.47
N HIS A 8 -6.67 -8.87 4.65
CA HIS A 8 -7.09 -9.65 3.48
C HIS A 8 -7.85 -8.88 2.39
N CYS A 9 -7.70 -7.56 2.36
CA CYS A 9 -8.27 -6.73 1.32
C CYS A 9 -7.47 -6.80 0.01
N GLU A 10 -8.13 -6.54 -1.12
CA GLU A 10 -7.46 -6.49 -2.43
C GLU A 10 -6.55 -5.25 -2.55
N GLY A 11 -5.52 -5.35 -3.38
CA GLY A 11 -4.55 -4.28 -3.61
C GLY A 11 -5.18 -2.96 -4.07
N ASP A 12 -6.29 -3.02 -4.82
CA ASP A 12 -7.02 -1.84 -5.32
C ASP A 12 -7.59 -0.97 -4.18
N LEU A 13 -7.96 -1.58 -3.05
CA LEU A 13 -8.44 -0.85 -1.88
C LEU A 13 -7.29 -0.10 -1.19
N TYR A 14 -6.15 -0.75 -1.02
CA TYR A 14 -4.93 -0.12 -0.51
C TYR A 14 -4.48 1.02 -1.43
N GLU A 15 -4.44 0.79 -2.74
CA GLU A 15 -4.10 1.79 -3.75
C GLU A 15 -5.00 3.02 -3.64
N SER A 16 -6.31 2.81 -3.53
CA SER A 16 -7.27 3.91 -3.42
C SER A 16 -7.07 4.74 -2.15
N VAL A 17 -6.84 4.09 -1.00
CA VAL A 17 -6.62 4.77 0.28
C VAL A 17 -5.29 5.54 0.28
N VAL A 18 -4.20 4.91 -0.17
CA VAL A 18 -2.87 5.51 -0.18
C VAL A 18 -2.82 6.67 -1.17
N ARG A 19 -3.37 6.50 -2.38
CA ARG A 19 -3.46 7.56 -3.40
C ARG A 19 -4.26 8.77 -2.92
N ALA A 20 -5.41 8.55 -2.27
CA ALA A 20 -6.25 9.63 -1.76
C ALA A 20 -5.57 10.44 -0.63
N ARG A 21 -4.49 9.92 -0.05
CA ARG A 21 -3.72 10.54 1.03
C ARG A 21 -2.28 10.86 0.64
N TRP A 22 -1.97 10.95 -0.66
CA TRP A 22 -0.60 11.06 -1.17
C TRP A 22 0.03 12.46 -0.98
N SER A 23 0.19 12.85 0.28
CA SER A 23 0.99 14.01 0.71
C SER A 23 1.66 13.70 2.03
N ALA A 24 2.78 14.36 2.32
CA ALA A 24 3.56 14.14 3.54
C ALA A 24 2.69 14.26 4.80
N THR A 25 1.92 15.35 4.93
CA THR A 25 1.01 15.57 6.06
C THR A 25 -0.08 14.48 6.16
N GLN A 26 -0.66 14.03 5.05
CA GLN A 26 -1.77 13.06 5.08
C GLN A 26 -1.31 11.62 5.31
N LEU A 27 -0.12 11.23 4.81
CA LEU A 27 0.51 9.94 5.07
C LEU A 27 1.04 9.85 6.50
N ARG A 28 1.64 10.92 7.04
CA ARG A 28 2.04 10.99 8.46
C ARG A 28 0.87 10.68 9.40
N ASP A 29 -0.32 11.13 9.02
CA ASP A 29 -1.55 10.97 9.78
C ASP A 29 -2.27 9.62 9.55
N LEU A 30 -1.74 8.76 8.68
CA LEU A 30 -2.31 7.47 8.29
C LEU A 30 -1.69 6.33 9.10
N VAL A 31 -2.54 5.53 9.73
CA VAL A 31 -2.19 4.19 10.20
C VAL A 31 -3.02 3.17 9.44
N CYS A 32 -2.38 2.12 8.93
CA CYS A 32 -3.08 1.03 8.26
C CYS A 32 -2.71 -0.30 8.94
N VAL A 33 -3.72 -1.07 9.35
CA VAL A 33 -3.55 -2.44 9.82
C VAL A 33 -4.08 -3.36 8.75
N GLY A 34 -3.18 -4.10 8.10
CA GLY A 34 -3.51 -4.84 6.88
C GLY A 34 -2.33 -5.67 6.38
N ASN A 35 -2.48 -6.29 5.22
CA ASN A 35 -1.39 -7.05 4.58
C ASN A 35 -0.21 -6.14 4.27
N THR A 36 1.00 -6.69 4.40
CA THR A 36 2.23 -5.91 4.26
C THR A 36 2.36 -5.31 2.85
N PHE A 37 2.64 -4.02 2.74
CA PHE A 37 2.75 -3.32 1.44
C PHE A 37 3.79 -3.95 0.51
N THR A 38 4.90 -4.46 1.05
CA THR A 38 5.93 -5.16 0.27
C THR A 38 5.40 -6.42 -0.40
N THR A 39 4.41 -7.11 0.19
CA THR A 39 3.74 -8.25 -0.47
C THR A 39 3.13 -7.85 -1.81
N TYR A 40 2.55 -6.65 -1.92
CA TYR A 40 1.98 -6.16 -3.17
C TYR A 40 3.06 -5.79 -4.20
N ALA A 41 4.17 -5.19 -3.74
CA ALA A 41 5.31 -4.89 -4.58
C ALA A 41 5.94 -6.18 -5.15
N ASP A 42 6.17 -7.18 -4.31
CA ASP A 42 6.74 -8.48 -4.70
C ASP A 42 5.82 -9.23 -5.68
N ARG A 43 4.51 -9.25 -5.40
CA ARG A 43 3.51 -9.85 -6.31
C ARG A 43 3.50 -9.16 -7.66
N TRP A 44 3.63 -7.83 -7.70
CA TRP A 44 3.67 -7.08 -8.95
C TRP A 44 4.99 -7.25 -9.73
N ALA A 45 6.11 -7.46 -9.02
CA ALA A 45 7.40 -7.74 -9.65
C ALA A 45 7.49 -9.17 -10.22
N ALA A 46 6.64 -10.09 -9.77
CA ALA A 46 6.63 -11.47 -10.24
C ALA A 46 6.20 -11.60 -11.71
N LYS A 47 6.74 -12.58 -12.43
CA LYS A 47 6.50 -12.77 -13.88
C LYS A 47 5.05 -13.14 -14.27
N ASN A 48 4.18 -13.39 -13.30
CA ASN A 48 2.81 -13.90 -13.50
C ASN A 48 1.74 -12.93 -12.97
N VAL A 49 1.97 -11.63 -13.07
CA VAL A 49 0.92 -10.65 -12.76
C VAL A 49 -0.27 -10.89 -13.68
N ASP A 50 -1.45 -10.98 -13.08
CA ASP A 50 -2.71 -11.03 -13.82
C ASP A 50 -2.87 -9.72 -14.62
N PRO A 51 -2.90 -9.77 -15.96
CA PRO A 51 -3.00 -8.58 -16.79
C PRO A 51 -4.32 -7.82 -16.62
N SER A 52 -5.33 -8.41 -15.97
CA SER A 52 -6.59 -7.73 -15.65
C SER A 52 -6.50 -6.85 -14.40
N LYS A 53 -5.50 -7.04 -13.54
CA LYS A 53 -5.31 -6.23 -12.33
C LYS A 53 -4.54 -4.96 -12.65
N LYS A 54 -4.93 -3.86 -12.02
CA LYS A 54 -4.19 -2.58 -12.12
C LYS A 54 -2.95 -2.61 -11.23
N ARG A 55 -1.91 -1.89 -11.65
CA ARG A 55 -0.70 -1.72 -10.83
C ARG A 55 -1.05 -0.90 -9.59
N PRO A 56 -0.79 -1.39 -8.36
CA PRO A 56 -0.99 -0.59 -7.16
C PRO A 56 0.21 0.36 -6.97
N SER A 57 0.37 1.32 -7.87
CA SER A 57 1.56 2.17 -7.97
C SER A 57 1.87 2.96 -6.71
N HIS A 58 0.86 3.52 -6.03
CA HIS A 58 1.07 4.26 -4.79
C HIS A 58 1.41 3.32 -3.63
N VAL A 59 0.82 2.12 -3.58
CA VAL A 59 1.19 1.11 -2.57
C VAL A 59 2.65 0.68 -2.76
N ILE A 60 3.08 0.48 -4.01
CA ILE A 60 4.46 0.13 -4.34
C ILE A 60 5.40 1.26 -3.91
N ALA A 61 5.11 2.52 -4.26
CA ALA A 61 5.90 3.66 -3.81
C ALA A 61 5.93 3.77 -2.27
N ALA A 62 4.77 3.63 -1.62
CA ALA A 62 4.63 3.67 -0.16
C ALA A 62 5.45 2.57 0.52
N SER A 63 5.54 1.38 -0.09
CA SER A 63 6.29 0.24 0.45
C SER A 63 7.76 0.55 0.72
N THR A 64 8.32 1.58 0.07
CA THR A 64 9.72 2.00 0.23
C THR A 64 9.96 2.91 1.44
N ILE A 65 8.91 3.56 1.95
CA ILE A 65 8.99 4.53 3.06
C ILE A 65 8.14 4.16 4.27
N VAL A 66 7.25 3.18 4.13
CA VAL A 66 6.37 2.74 5.21
C VAL A 66 7.15 1.94 6.25
N LYS A 67 6.91 2.25 7.52
CA LYS A 67 7.33 1.43 8.63
C LYS A 67 6.27 0.37 8.88
N SER A 68 6.64 -0.89 8.66
CA SER A 68 5.74 -2.03 8.82
C SER A 68 6.15 -2.85 10.04
N THR A 69 5.25 -3.06 10.99
CA THR A 69 5.44 -3.97 12.12
C THR A 69 4.53 -5.17 11.95
N LEU A 70 5.10 -6.33 11.65
CA LEU A 70 4.36 -7.57 11.49
C LEU A 70 3.63 -7.91 12.80
N ILE A 71 2.36 -8.27 12.69
CA ILE A 71 1.58 -8.80 13.80
C ILE A 71 1.88 -10.30 13.86
N ASP A 72 2.71 -10.69 14.83
CA ASP A 72 2.95 -12.09 15.16
C ASP A 72 1.94 -12.54 16.23
N PRO A 73 0.95 -13.39 15.87
CA PRO A 73 0.00 -13.94 16.84
C PRO A 73 0.64 -14.98 17.78
N GLY A 74 1.89 -15.39 17.56
CA GLY A 74 2.53 -16.51 18.24
C GLY A 74 1.73 -17.81 18.10
N ASP A 75 1.79 -18.66 19.12
CA ASP A 75 1.05 -19.93 19.18
C ASP A 75 -0.41 -19.77 19.68
N THR A 76 -0.89 -18.53 19.79
CA THR A 76 -2.20 -18.22 20.40
C THR A 76 -3.38 -18.57 19.49
N PHE A 77 -3.13 -18.85 18.21
CA PHE A 77 -4.15 -19.18 17.22
C PHE A 77 -3.91 -20.56 16.61
N THR A 78 -4.95 -21.38 16.59
CA THR A 78 -4.94 -22.73 16.00
C THR A 78 -5.04 -22.71 14.47
N VAL A 79 -5.46 -21.59 13.87
CA VAL A 79 -5.58 -21.44 12.42
C VAL A 79 -4.34 -20.73 11.87
N GLN A 80 -3.45 -21.51 11.26
CA GLN A 80 -2.31 -21.00 10.50
C GLN A 80 -2.81 -20.16 9.31
N GLY A 81 -2.31 -18.92 9.19
CA GLY A 81 -2.62 -18.03 8.06
C GLY A 81 -3.79 -17.06 8.25
N ALA A 82 -4.52 -17.06 9.38
CA ALA A 82 -5.58 -16.08 9.63
C ALA A 82 -5.06 -14.62 9.66
N PHE A 83 -3.79 -14.43 10.04
CA PHE A 83 -3.08 -13.15 10.05
C PHE A 83 -1.91 -13.12 9.07
N ASN A 84 -1.94 -13.98 8.04
CA ASN A 84 -0.85 -14.08 7.06
C ASN A 84 -0.42 -12.70 6.58
N ASP A 85 0.82 -12.33 6.88
CA ASP A 85 1.48 -11.05 6.58
C ASP A 85 0.80 -9.75 7.07
N THR A 86 -0.12 -9.84 8.04
CA THR A 86 -0.76 -8.63 8.59
C THR A 86 0.25 -7.81 9.39
N SER A 87 0.39 -6.54 9.03
CA SER A 87 1.28 -5.57 9.63
C SER A 87 0.53 -4.31 10.05
N VAL A 88 1.07 -3.61 11.05
CA VAL A 88 0.75 -2.21 11.33
C VAL A 88 1.70 -1.33 10.53
N HIS A 89 1.13 -0.45 9.72
CA HIS A 89 1.81 0.49 8.85
C HIS A 89 1.70 1.90 9.41
N SER A 90 2.84 2.58 9.54
CA SER A 90 2.94 4.00 9.85
C SER A 90 4.03 4.66 9.01
N PHE A 91 4.03 5.99 8.95
CA PHE A 91 5.00 6.77 8.18
C PHE A 91 5.76 7.72 9.10
N ASP A 92 7.07 7.54 9.20
CA ASP A 92 7.96 8.39 10.00
C ASP A 92 8.33 9.65 9.18
N ILE A 93 7.34 10.48 8.88
CA ILE A 93 7.48 11.74 8.14
C ILE A 93 7.40 12.90 9.13
N PHE A 94 8.38 13.82 9.11
CA PHE A 94 8.46 14.91 10.08
C PHE A 94 8.30 16.30 9.47
N ASP A 95 8.52 16.43 8.16
CA ASP A 95 8.38 17.67 7.39
C ASP A 95 7.09 17.60 6.55
N ASP A 96 6.30 18.68 6.58
CA ASP A 96 5.05 18.79 5.82
C ASP A 96 5.28 18.90 4.31
N ASP A 97 6.47 19.35 3.90
CA ASP A 97 6.90 19.45 2.51
C ASP A 97 7.90 18.35 2.12
N ALA A 98 7.99 17.27 2.92
CA ALA A 98 8.85 16.14 2.61
C ALA A 98 8.53 15.57 1.23
N ALA A 99 9.56 15.44 0.39
CA ALA A 99 9.42 14.80 -0.91
C ALA A 99 9.04 13.32 -0.73
N LEU A 100 7.92 12.91 -1.33
CA LEU A 100 7.50 11.52 -1.39
C LEU A 100 8.18 10.81 -2.57
N PRO A 101 8.32 9.47 -2.53
CA PRO A 101 8.84 8.71 -3.66
C PRO A 101 8.01 8.93 -4.92
N ASP A 102 8.68 8.92 -6.08
CA ASP A 102 8.01 8.99 -7.37
C ASP A 102 7.06 7.79 -7.55
N VAL A 103 5.86 8.08 -8.07
CA VAL A 103 4.85 7.06 -8.36
C VAL A 103 4.94 6.71 -9.84
N GLU A 104 5.53 5.56 -10.17
CA GLU A 104 5.51 5.06 -11.55
C GLU A 104 4.06 4.81 -11.98
N SER A 105 3.57 5.54 -12.99
CA SER A 105 2.27 5.23 -13.59
C SER A 105 2.36 3.91 -14.34
N SER A 106 1.29 3.11 -14.27
CA SER A 106 1.11 2.04 -15.26
C SER A 106 1.03 2.72 -16.63
N LEU A 107 2.03 2.49 -17.49
CA LEU A 107 2.02 2.88 -18.90
C LEU A 107 0.69 2.41 -19.52
N GLY A 108 -0.32 3.28 -19.61
CA GLY A 108 -1.63 2.88 -20.13
C GLY A 108 -2.84 3.79 -19.90
N GLU A 109 -2.83 4.79 -19.01
CA GLU A 109 -4.06 5.58 -18.74
C GLU A 109 -3.97 7.11 -18.99
N ASP A 110 -2.81 7.66 -19.39
CA ASP A 110 -2.70 9.10 -19.70
C ASP A 110 -2.99 9.47 -21.18
N ALA A 111 -3.39 8.52 -22.02
CA ALA A 111 -3.58 8.76 -23.45
C ALA A 111 -5.03 9.07 -23.89
N VAL A 112 -6.01 9.09 -22.98
CA VAL A 112 -7.42 9.34 -23.36
C VAL A 112 -8.09 10.35 -22.45
N GLN A 113 -7.61 11.59 -22.45
CA GLN A 113 -8.50 12.74 -22.21
C GLN A 113 -7.91 14.07 -22.72
N LEU A 114 -7.64 14.16 -24.02
CA LEU A 114 -7.42 15.44 -24.71
C LEU A 114 -7.61 15.24 -26.21
N CYS A 115 -8.86 14.96 -26.62
CA CYS A 115 -9.38 15.26 -27.96
C CYS A 115 -10.92 15.09 -27.94
N THR A 116 -11.58 16.11 -28.49
CA THR A 116 -13.03 16.35 -28.72
C THR A 116 -13.91 16.65 -27.52
#